data_AF-A0A7S1DZM7-F1
#
_entry.id   AF-A0A7S1DZM7-F1
#
_cell.length_a   1.000
_cell.length_b   1.000
_cell.length_c   1.000
_cell.angle_alpha   90.00
_cell.angle_beta   90.00
_cell.angle_gamma   90.00
#
_symmetry.space_group_name_H-M   'P 1'
#
loop_
_entity.id
_entity.type
_entity.pdbx_description
1 polymer ?
#
loop_
_entity_poly.entity_id
_entity_poly.type
_entity_poly.pdbx_seq_one_letter_code
_entity_poly.pdbx_strand_id
1 'polypeptide(L)'
;GMLAVSLLSNYCVYLLLAAKARIGPRARTIGDIGRESMGRTGHVCVEMCVVLSQMGFCTMYLIFISQNLELYLKSSGLSANDIVWLTLPMMVTLCWIGSLKLLTPFSVVALTLIFLGLGYVISEAAPLLQDATTIELYKPKTYSLFLGMAIYSFEGIAMAIPIESSMKKPQFFPAVWLGGCTFVTLLYVSFGAFVYTCYGDAVPSIITLALPVGTKTTLVKIGLCFSLVLTYPLMMFPVFEILEGHWGRALFQQPPQQLIDEDEEEE
;
A
#
# COMPACT_ATOMS: atom_id res chain seq x y z
N GLY A 1 6.65 9.06 -16.79
CA GLY A 1 7.07 8.43 -15.52
C GLY A 1 5.99 7.53 -14.97
N MET A 2 4.99 8.09 -14.26
CA MET A 2 3.95 7.34 -13.55
C MET A 2 3.19 6.34 -14.43
N LEU A 3 2.79 6.75 -15.64
CA LEU A 3 2.11 5.87 -16.60
C LEU A 3 2.94 4.63 -16.96
N ALA A 4 4.26 4.79 -17.14
CA ALA A 4 5.14 3.66 -17.47
C ALA A 4 5.24 2.68 -16.30
N VAL A 5 5.35 3.17 -15.07
CA VAL A 5 5.37 2.33 -13.86
C VAL A 5 4.03 1.62 -13.66
N SER A 6 2.91 2.31 -13.89
CA SER A 6 1.56 1.73 -13.84
C SER A 6 1.39 0.60 -14.86
N LEU A 7 1.81 0.81 -16.11
CA LEU A 7 1.75 -0.20 -17.16
C LEU A 7 2.64 -1.40 -16.82
N LEU A 8 3.84 -1.15 -16.30
CA LEU A 8 4.75 -2.20 -15.87
C LEU A 8 4.14 -3.02 -14.70
N SER A 9 3.59 -2.35 -13.68
CA SER A 9 2.95 -3.02 -12.55
C SER A 9 1.76 -3.89 -12.99
N ASN A 10 0.89 -3.34 -13.85
CA ASN A 10 -0.21 -4.11 -14.45
C ASN A 10 0.28 -5.32 -15.24
N TYR A 11 1.35 -5.15 -16.03
CA TYR A 11 1.95 -6.25 -16.77
C TYR A 11 2.53 -7.32 -15.85
N CYS A 12 3.22 -6.94 -14.77
CA CYS A 12 3.74 -7.87 -13.76
C CYS A 12 2.63 -8.67 -13.08
N VAL A 13 1.51 -8.03 -12.72
CA VAL A 13 0.36 -8.72 -12.11
C VAL A 13 -0.31 -9.66 -13.10
N TYR A 14 -0.47 -9.24 -14.37
CA TYR A 14 -0.98 -10.12 -15.41
C TYR A 14 -0.11 -11.38 -15.57
N LEU A 15 1.21 -11.23 -15.61
CA LEU A 15 2.13 -12.37 -15.65
C LEU A 15 2.03 -13.26 -14.42
N LEU A 16 1.88 -12.66 -13.23
CA LEU A 16 1.71 -13.40 -11.98
C LEU A 16 0.43 -14.25 -11.99
N LEU A 17 -0.68 -13.67 -12.43
CA LEU A 17 -1.95 -14.39 -12.58
C LEU A 17 -1.90 -15.47 -13.66
N ALA A 18 -1.23 -15.19 -14.79
CA ALA A 18 -1.03 -16.18 -15.85
C ALA A 18 -0.16 -17.36 -15.38
N ALA A 19 0.87 -17.10 -14.56
CA ALA A 19 1.69 -18.13 -13.94
C ALA A 19 0.87 -18.96 -12.95
N LYS A 20 0.09 -18.32 -12.07
CA LYS A 20 -0.82 -18.98 -11.15
C LYS A 20 -1.82 -19.89 -11.88
N ALA A 21 -2.44 -19.39 -12.95
CA ALA A 21 -3.40 -20.15 -13.75
C ALA A 21 -2.78 -21.40 -14.41
N ARG A 22 -1.50 -21.34 -14.81
CA ARG A 22 -0.76 -22.50 -15.36
C ARG A 22 -0.41 -23.54 -14.31
N ILE A 23 -0.08 -23.11 -13.09
CA ILE A 23 0.27 -24.00 -11.98
C ILE A 23 -0.98 -24.67 -11.39
N GLY A 24 -2.11 -23.95 -11.37
CA GLY A 24 -3.38 -24.42 -10.84
C GLY A 24 -3.44 -24.38 -9.30
N PRO A 25 -4.20 -25.27 -8.65
CA PRO A 25 -4.57 -25.17 -7.22
C PRO A 25 -3.39 -25.29 -6.23
N ARG A 26 -2.19 -25.65 -6.71
CA ARG A 26 -0.95 -25.71 -5.90
C ARG A 26 -0.39 -24.32 -5.56
N ALA A 27 -0.72 -23.30 -6.33
CA ALA A 27 -0.25 -21.92 -6.11
C ALA A 27 -1.27 -21.12 -5.29
N ARG A 28 -1.15 -21.18 -3.95
CA ARG A 28 -1.99 -20.40 -3.03
C ARG A 28 -1.38 -19.05 -2.69
N THR A 29 -0.05 -18.99 -2.58
CA THR A 29 0.71 -17.77 -2.28
C THR A 29 1.64 -17.39 -3.43
N ILE A 30 2.18 -16.17 -3.39
CA ILE A 30 3.22 -15.72 -4.35
C ILE A 30 4.51 -16.55 -4.17
N GLY A 31 4.82 -16.95 -2.94
CA GLY A 31 5.95 -17.84 -2.64
C GLY A 31 5.82 -19.21 -3.31
N ASP A 32 4.62 -19.79 -3.35
CA ASP A 32 4.37 -21.07 -4.03
C ASP A 32 4.59 -20.96 -5.55
N ILE A 33 4.21 -19.84 -6.16
CA ILE A 33 4.49 -19.57 -7.58
C ILE A 33 6.02 -19.51 -7.82
N GLY A 34 6.76 -18.89 -6.90
CA GLY A 34 8.22 -18.89 -6.91
C GLY A 34 8.82 -20.29 -6.78
N ARG A 35 8.19 -21.16 -5.98
CA ARG A 35 8.61 -22.55 -5.77
C ARG A 35 8.45 -23.41 -7.01
N GLU A 36 7.30 -23.33 -7.67
CA GLU A 36 7.00 -24.15 -8.84
C GLU A 36 7.79 -23.69 -10.07
N SER A 37 8.19 -22.42 -10.13
CA SER A 37 8.99 -21.88 -11.24
C SER A 37 10.50 -22.10 -11.09
N MET A 38 11.08 -21.87 -9.91
CA MET A 38 12.54 -21.89 -9.69
C MET A 38 12.97 -22.81 -8.54
N GLY A 39 12.09 -23.66 -8.04
CA GLY A 39 12.36 -24.56 -6.93
C GLY A 39 12.46 -23.84 -5.57
N ARG A 40 13.13 -24.49 -4.61
CA ARG A 40 13.24 -23.99 -3.23
C ARG A 40 13.90 -22.61 -3.12
N THR A 41 14.88 -22.32 -3.98
CA THR A 41 15.55 -21.02 -4.01
C THR A 41 14.58 -19.91 -4.43
N GLY A 42 13.72 -20.17 -5.42
CA GLY A 42 12.69 -19.23 -5.85
C GLY A 42 11.70 -18.85 -4.75
N HIS A 43 11.19 -19.85 -4.03
CA HIS A 43 10.29 -19.66 -2.89
C HIS A 43 10.89 -18.69 -1.86
N VAL A 44 12.10 -19.00 -1.39
CA VAL A 44 12.78 -18.21 -0.35
C VAL A 44 13.10 -16.81 -0.85
N CYS A 45 13.57 -16.65 -2.09
CA CYS A 45 13.85 -15.34 -2.68
C CYS A 45 12.58 -14.48 -2.75
N VAL A 46 11.46 -15.02 -3.25
CA VAL A 46 10.21 -14.28 -3.39
C VAL A 46 9.68 -13.84 -2.02
N GLU A 47 9.64 -14.74 -1.04
CA GLU A 47 9.14 -14.41 0.29
C GLU A 47 10.03 -13.38 1.00
N MET A 48 11.37 -13.52 0.92
CA MET A 48 12.29 -12.51 1.45
C MET A 48 12.07 -11.15 0.79
N CYS A 49 11.90 -11.09 -0.54
CA CYS A 49 11.61 -9.85 -1.25
C CYS A 49 10.29 -9.21 -0.80
N VAL A 50 9.23 -10.02 -0.62
CA VAL A 50 7.93 -9.53 -0.14
C VAL A 50 8.07 -8.97 1.29
N VAL A 51 8.70 -9.70 2.20
CA VAL A 51 8.88 -9.27 3.61
C VAL A 51 9.72 -7.98 3.67
N LEU A 52 10.85 -7.93 2.97
CA LEU A 52 11.72 -6.75 2.94
C LEU A 52 10.99 -5.53 2.37
N SER A 53 10.21 -5.71 1.30
CA SER A 53 9.44 -4.62 0.70
C SER A 53 8.37 -4.12 1.68
N GLN A 54 7.62 -5.04 2.32
CA GLN A 54 6.56 -4.68 3.26
C GLN A 54 7.09 -3.92 4.49
N MET A 55 8.25 -4.34 5.02
CA MET A 55 8.91 -3.60 6.10
C MET A 55 9.24 -2.16 5.69
N GLY A 56 9.68 -1.96 4.44
CA GLY A 56 9.92 -0.62 3.89
C GLY A 56 8.64 0.23 3.84
N PHE A 57 7.55 -0.35 3.35
CA PHE A 57 6.26 0.36 3.24
C PHE A 57 5.67 0.71 4.60
N CYS A 58 5.74 -0.21 5.56
CA CYS A 58 5.35 0.04 6.94
C CYS A 58 6.22 1.12 7.61
N THR A 59 7.52 1.17 7.29
CA THR A 59 8.40 2.24 7.77
C THR A 59 7.97 3.61 7.24
N MET A 60 7.55 3.71 5.96
CA MET A 60 7.04 4.96 5.39
C MET A 60 5.78 5.47 6.11
N TYR A 61 4.90 4.56 6.55
CA TYR A 61 3.71 4.93 7.35
C TYR A 61 4.13 5.55 8.69
N LEU A 62 5.12 4.96 9.37
CA LEU A 62 5.65 5.50 10.63
C LEU A 62 6.34 6.86 10.45
N ILE A 63 7.09 7.05 9.36
CA ILE A 63 7.71 8.34 9.02
C ILE A 63 6.62 9.40 8.79
N PHE A 64 5.56 9.06 8.04
CA PHE A 64 4.46 10.00 7.80
C PHE A 64 3.76 10.39 9.11
N ILE A 65 3.43 9.42 9.97
CA ILE A 65 2.76 9.68 11.25
C ILE A 65 3.66 10.52 12.16
N SER A 66 4.93 10.16 12.30
CA SER A 66 5.87 10.88 13.17
C SER A 66 6.07 12.32 12.72
N GLN A 67 6.30 12.58 11.43
CA GLN A 67 6.50 13.93 10.92
C GLN A 67 5.24 14.80 11.03
N ASN A 68 4.05 14.22 10.85
CA ASN A 68 2.80 14.97 10.99
C ASN A 68 2.43 15.24 12.45
N LEU A 69 2.81 14.37 13.39
CA LEU A 69 2.52 14.54 14.81
C LEU A 69 3.58 15.34 15.57
N GLU A 70 4.82 15.40 15.07
CA GLU A 70 5.94 16.09 15.72
C GLU A 70 5.60 17.55 16.03
N LEU A 71 4.99 18.28 15.11
CA LEU A 71 4.62 19.69 15.30
C LEU A 71 3.66 19.91 16.49
N TYR A 72 2.85 18.91 16.84
CA TYR A 72 1.87 19.00 17.93
C TYR A 72 2.43 18.53 19.26
N LEU A 73 3.31 17.54 19.23
CA LEU A 73 3.93 16.96 20.42
C LEU A 73 5.25 17.64 20.80
N LYS A 74 5.72 18.59 19.99
CA LYS A 74 6.91 19.40 20.27
C LYS A 74 6.81 20.16 21.59
N SER A 75 5.60 20.60 21.97
CA SER A 75 5.33 21.24 23.27
C SER A 75 5.55 20.29 24.46
N SER A 76 5.43 18.98 24.23
CA SER A 76 5.69 17.92 25.22
C SER A 76 7.13 17.42 25.19
N GLY A 77 7.99 18.00 24.35
CA GLY A 77 9.41 17.64 24.24
C GLY A 77 9.70 16.36 23.44
N LEU A 78 8.70 15.78 22.76
CA LEU A 78 8.88 14.55 21.98
C LEU A 78 9.41 14.85 20.57
N SER A 79 10.47 14.16 20.16
CA SER A 79 11.00 14.19 18.80
C SER A 79 10.23 13.22 17.88
N ALA A 80 10.33 13.40 16.56
CA ALA A 80 9.83 12.43 15.58
C ALA A 80 10.28 10.98 15.89
N ASN A 81 11.51 10.77 16.36
CA ASN A 81 12.01 9.43 16.71
C ASN A 81 11.23 8.81 17.89
N ASP A 82 10.96 9.60 18.93
CA ASP A 82 10.19 9.13 20.10
C ASP A 82 8.76 8.76 19.70
N ILE A 83 8.16 9.51 18.78
CA ILE A 83 6.82 9.23 18.25
C ILE A 83 6.78 7.90 17.49
N VAL A 84 7.84 7.57 16.73
CA VAL A 84 7.94 6.26 16.05
C VAL A 84 7.94 5.13 17.08
N TRP A 85 8.79 5.21 18.11
CA TRP A 85 8.87 4.18 19.15
C TRP A 85 7.59 4.05 19.96
N LEU A 86 6.86 5.13 20.16
CA LEU A 86 5.55 5.13 20.82
C LEU A 86 4.45 4.50 19.95
N THR A 87 4.46 4.79 18.64
CA THR A 87 3.42 4.37 17.70
C THR A 87 3.60 2.91 17.26
N LEU A 88 4.83 2.42 17.20
CA LEU A 88 5.14 1.08 16.69
C LEU A 88 4.46 -0.06 17.48
N PRO A 89 4.47 -0.11 18.84
CA PRO A 89 3.75 -1.13 19.60
C PRO A 89 2.24 -1.11 19.34
N MET A 90 1.65 0.07 19.16
CA MET A 90 0.24 0.22 18.83
C MET A 90 -0.08 -0.39 17.46
N MET A 91 0.76 -0.13 16.44
CA MET A 91 0.60 -0.72 15.11
C MET A 91 0.73 -2.25 15.14
N VAL A 92 1.75 -2.76 15.84
CA VAL A 92 1.98 -4.21 15.99
C VAL A 92 0.81 -4.89 16.68
N THR A 93 0.24 -4.27 17.71
CA THR A 93 -0.94 -4.82 18.41
C THR A 93 -2.16 -4.86 17.49
N LEU A 94 -2.35 -3.82 16.66
CA LEU A 94 -3.46 -3.75 15.71
C LEU A 94 -3.36 -4.82 14.61
N CYS A 95 -2.14 -5.17 14.22
CA CYS A 95 -1.84 -6.23 13.26
C CYS A 95 -2.23 -7.64 13.71
N TRP A 96 -2.46 -7.88 15.02
CA TRP A 96 -2.93 -9.19 15.49
C TRP A 96 -4.35 -9.50 14.98
N ILE A 97 -5.10 -8.50 14.51
CA ILE A 97 -6.44 -8.68 13.96
C ILE A 97 -6.33 -9.36 12.57
N GLY A 98 -6.34 -10.69 12.56
CA GLY A 98 -6.02 -11.52 11.38
C GLY A 98 -7.13 -11.71 10.33
N SER A 99 -8.22 -10.94 10.36
CA SER A 99 -9.34 -11.14 9.41
C SER A 99 -9.50 -9.98 8.42
N LEU A 100 -9.21 -10.23 7.14
CA LEU A 100 -9.43 -9.27 6.05
C LEU A 100 -10.89 -8.79 5.96
N LYS A 101 -11.86 -9.68 6.21
CA LYS A 101 -13.28 -9.34 6.18
C LYS A 101 -13.65 -8.32 7.26
N LEU A 102 -13.00 -8.38 8.42
CA LEU A 102 -13.20 -7.43 9.50
C LEU A 102 -12.56 -6.07 9.20
N LEU A 103 -11.50 -6.05 8.37
CA LEU A 103 -10.77 -4.84 7.99
C LEU A 103 -11.46 -4.01 6.90
N THR A 104 -12.33 -4.62 6.09
CA THR A 104 -13.08 -3.93 5.02
C THR A 104 -13.76 -2.62 5.47
N PRO A 105 -14.61 -2.59 6.53
CA PRO A 105 -15.24 -1.34 6.97
C PRO A 105 -14.22 -0.28 7.43
N PHE A 106 -13.14 -0.69 8.10
CA PHE A 106 -12.08 0.23 8.51
C PHE A 106 -11.35 0.82 7.30
N SER A 107 -11.11 0.02 6.26
CA SER A 107 -10.51 0.50 5.02
C SER A 107 -11.40 1.53 4.31
N VAL A 108 -12.73 1.38 4.35
CA VAL A 108 -13.64 2.38 3.76
C VAL A 108 -13.57 3.71 4.52
N VAL A 109 -13.52 3.66 5.86
CA VAL A 109 -13.33 4.86 6.68
C VAL A 109 -11.98 5.52 6.37
N ALA A 110 -10.91 4.72 6.29
CA ALA A 110 -9.58 5.20 5.95
C ALA A 110 -9.53 5.88 4.57
N LEU A 111 -10.12 5.25 3.54
CA LEU A 111 -10.22 5.83 2.20
C LEU A 111 -11.00 7.15 2.22
N THR A 112 -12.10 7.22 2.97
CA THR A 112 -12.88 8.45 3.12
C THR A 112 -12.02 9.57 3.70
N LEU A 113 -11.25 9.30 4.75
CA LEU A 113 -10.32 10.27 5.35
C LEU A 113 -9.21 10.70 4.37
N ILE A 114 -8.69 9.75 3.57
CA ILE A 114 -7.70 10.05 2.52
C ILE A 114 -8.27 11.00 1.47
N PHE A 115 -9.49 10.74 0.97
CA PHE A 115 -10.13 11.61 -0.03
C PHE A 115 -10.45 13.00 0.55
N LEU A 116 -10.90 13.09 1.80
CA LEU A 116 -11.11 14.36 2.48
C LEU A 116 -9.79 15.13 2.64
N GLY A 117 -8.70 14.45 3.02
CA GLY A 117 -7.38 15.05 3.10
C GLY A 117 -6.86 15.52 1.76
N LEU A 118 -7.06 14.74 0.70
CA LEU A 118 -6.70 15.11 -0.67
C LEU A 118 -7.44 16.38 -1.10
N GLY A 119 -8.76 16.43 -0.90
CA GLY A 119 -9.58 17.61 -1.21
C GLY A 119 -9.15 18.83 -0.41
N TYR A 120 -8.80 18.66 0.87
CA TYR A 120 -8.29 19.74 1.70
C TYR A 120 -6.96 20.30 1.17
N VAL A 121 -6.01 19.42 0.82
CA VAL A 121 -4.73 19.85 0.22
C VAL A 121 -4.97 20.63 -1.07
N ILE A 122 -5.87 20.17 -1.93
CA ILE A 122 -6.24 20.89 -3.16
C ILE A 122 -6.80 22.28 -2.82
N SER A 123 -7.67 22.39 -1.81
CA SER A 123 -8.28 23.67 -1.42
C SER A 123 -7.28 24.70 -0.89
N GLU A 124 -6.26 24.24 -0.15
CA GLU A 124 -5.19 25.11 0.37
C GLU A 124 -4.12 25.41 -0.69
N ALA A 125 -3.93 24.53 -1.67
CA ALA A 125 -2.98 24.73 -2.76
C ALA A 125 -3.54 25.65 -3.86
N ALA A 126 -4.85 25.60 -4.14
CA ALA A 126 -5.47 26.35 -5.24
C ALA A 126 -5.18 27.86 -5.25
N PRO A 127 -5.16 28.58 -4.11
CA PRO A 127 -4.81 30.00 -4.08
C PRO A 127 -3.34 30.30 -4.44
N LEU A 128 -2.46 29.29 -4.40
CA LEU A 128 -1.02 29.42 -4.66
C LEU A 128 -0.66 29.16 -6.13
N LEU A 129 -1.65 29.02 -7.02
CA LEU A 129 -1.40 28.70 -8.43
C LEU A 129 -0.44 29.70 -9.07
N GLN A 130 0.69 29.20 -9.57
CA GLN A 130 1.72 30.00 -10.24
C GLN A 130 1.49 30.06 -11.75
N ASP A 131 1.98 31.11 -12.39
CA ASP A 131 2.01 31.20 -13.85
C ASP A 131 2.92 30.11 -14.45
N ALA A 132 2.42 29.42 -15.47
CA ALA A 132 3.03 28.22 -16.07
C ALA A 132 4.47 28.41 -16.61
N THR A 133 4.96 29.64 -16.71
CA THR A 133 6.30 29.99 -17.21
C THR A 133 7.42 29.74 -16.21
N THR A 134 7.11 29.47 -14.94
CA THR A 134 8.10 29.28 -13.86
C THR A 134 8.40 27.81 -13.53
N ILE A 135 7.74 26.86 -14.21
CA ILE A 135 7.76 25.45 -13.85
C ILE A 135 8.80 24.68 -14.68
N GLU A 136 9.83 24.13 -14.01
CA GLU A 136 10.80 23.25 -14.66
C GLU A 136 10.21 21.84 -14.85
N LEU A 137 10.07 21.42 -16.11
CA LEU A 137 9.41 20.16 -16.48
C LEU A 137 10.23 18.89 -16.23
N TYR A 138 11.56 19.00 -16.19
CA TYR A 138 12.42 17.82 -16.06
C TYR A 138 13.65 18.09 -15.19
N LYS A 139 13.78 17.32 -14.11
CA LYS A 139 14.88 17.40 -13.16
C LYS A 139 15.63 16.07 -13.07
N PRO A 140 16.81 15.94 -13.70
CA PRO A 140 17.54 14.66 -13.69
C PRO A 140 18.02 14.28 -12.28
N LYS A 141 18.33 15.25 -11.41
CA LYS A 141 18.84 15.00 -10.05
C LYS A 141 17.81 14.32 -9.14
N THR A 142 16.52 14.61 -9.30
CA THR A 142 15.44 14.04 -8.48
C THR A 142 14.77 12.83 -9.14
N TYR A 143 15.20 12.46 -10.35
CA TYR A 143 14.61 11.36 -11.12
C TYR A 143 14.66 10.01 -10.37
N SER A 144 15.76 9.72 -9.67
CA SER A 144 15.86 8.48 -8.88
C SER A 144 14.89 8.44 -7.71
N LEU A 145 14.66 9.57 -7.04
CA LEU A 145 13.70 9.69 -5.95
C LEU A 145 12.27 9.56 -6.48
N PHE A 146 11.97 10.21 -7.61
CA PHE A 146 10.71 10.04 -8.32
C PHE A 146 10.44 8.57 -8.67
N LEU A 147 11.42 7.87 -9.23
CA LEU A 147 11.27 6.46 -9.61
C LEU A 147 10.93 5.59 -8.40
N GLY A 148 11.60 5.77 -7.26
CA GLY A 148 11.31 5.04 -6.03
C GLY A 148 9.89 5.32 -5.51
N MET A 149 9.47 6.58 -5.47
CA MET A 149 8.11 6.97 -5.06
C MET A 149 7.03 6.45 -6.01
N ALA A 150 7.33 6.41 -7.31
CA ALA A 150 6.44 5.87 -8.33
C ALA A 150 6.26 4.35 -8.18
N ILE A 151 7.35 3.60 -7.97
CA ILE A 151 7.29 2.15 -7.72
C ILE A 151 6.52 1.87 -6.42
N TYR A 152 6.80 2.63 -5.36
CA TYR A 152 6.07 2.55 -4.09
C TYR A 152 4.57 2.78 -4.26
N SER A 153 4.17 3.73 -5.12
CA SER A 153 2.76 4.05 -5.36
C SER A 153 1.98 2.93 -6.09
N PHE A 154 2.68 2.03 -6.76
CA PHE A 154 2.11 0.82 -7.38
C PHE A 154 2.50 -0.46 -6.65
N GLU A 155 2.86 -0.32 -5.37
CA GLU A 155 2.80 -1.42 -4.44
C GLU A 155 1.36 -1.94 -4.34
N GLY A 156 1.22 -3.26 -4.32
CA GLY A 156 -0.05 -3.94 -4.20
C GLY A 156 0.01 -5.34 -4.79
N ILE A 157 1.06 -5.64 -5.58
CA ILE A 157 1.29 -6.96 -6.17
C ILE A 157 1.33 -8.07 -5.12
N ALA A 158 1.88 -7.81 -3.93
CA ALA A 158 1.91 -8.76 -2.81
C ALA A 158 0.51 -9.14 -2.31
N MET A 159 -0.44 -8.21 -2.43
CA MET A 159 -1.84 -8.38 -2.05
C MET A 159 -2.72 -8.91 -3.18
N ALA A 160 -2.22 -8.99 -4.41
CA ALA A 160 -3.02 -9.40 -5.57
C ALA A 160 -3.62 -10.80 -5.39
N ILE A 161 -2.81 -11.77 -4.93
CA ILE A 161 -3.26 -13.16 -4.74
C ILE A 161 -4.25 -13.30 -3.57
N PRO A 162 -4.00 -12.72 -2.37
CA PRO A 162 -4.98 -12.69 -1.28
C PRO A 162 -6.31 -12.02 -1.62
N ILE A 163 -6.26 -10.93 -2.39
CA ILE A 163 -7.47 -10.21 -2.81
C ILE A 163 -8.26 -11.08 -3.79
N GLU A 164 -7.60 -11.65 -4.80
CA GLU A 164 -8.23 -12.56 -5.76
C GLU A 164 -8.90 -13.75 -5.06
N SER A 165 -8.21 -14.39 -4.11
CA SER A 165 -8.76 -15.55 -3.37
C SER A 165 -9.93 -15.18 -2.45
N SER A 166 -10.01 -13.92 -2.01
CA SER A 166 -11.08 -13.40 -1.17
C SER A 166 -12.30 -12.91 -1.97
N MET A 167 -12.21 -12.81 -3.29
CA MET A 167 -13.32 -12.37 -4.14
C MET A 167 -14.38 -13.45 -4.30
N LYS A 168 -15.66 -13.06 -4.22
CA LYS A 168 -16.79 -13.95 -4.55
C LYS A 168 -16.74 -14.49 -5.99
N LYS A 169 -16.16 -13.70 -6.90
CA LYS A 169 -16.01 -14.05 -8.33
C LYS A 169 -14.57 -13.72 -8.81
N PRO A 170 -13.58 -14.60 -8.55
CA PRO A 170 -12.17 -14.36 -8.86
C PRO A 170 -11.88 -14.07 -10.34
N GLN A 171 -12.71 -14.58 -11.26
CA GLN A 171 -12.57 -14.37 -12.70
C GLN A 171 -12.64 -12.90 -13.14
N PHE A 172 -13.24 -12.02 -12.32
CA PHE A 172 -13.29 -10.58 -12.58
C PHE A 172 -12.10 -9.82 -12.01
N PHE A 173 -11.20 -10.47 -11.26
CA PHE A 173 -10.05 -9.83 -10.64
C PHE A 173 -9.17 -9.04 -11.63
N PRO A 174 -8.82 -9.55 -12.83
CA PRO A 174 -8.02 -8.78 -13.78
C PRO A 174 -8.66 -7.46 -14.21
N ALA A 175 -9.99 -7.45 -14.39
CA ALA A 175 -10.72 -6.24 -14.78
C ALA A 175 -10.80 -5.24 -13.62
N VAL A 176 -11.05 -5.72 -12.39
CA VAL A 176 -11.05 -4.89 -11.17
C VAL A 176 -9.66 -4.28 -10.93
N TRP A 177 -8.60 -5.08 -11.08
CA TRP A 177 -7.22 -4.63 -10.93
C TRP A 177 -6.86 -3.54 -11.95
N LEU A 178 -7.15 -3.76 -13.24
CA LEU A 178 -6.88 -2.79 -14.29
C LEU A 178 -7.65 -1.48 -14.08
N GLY A 179 -8.94 -1.58 -13.71
CA GLY A 179 -9.78 -0.42 -13.39
C GLY A 179 -9.23 0.37 -12.20
N GLY A 180 -8.86 -0.34 -11.12
CA GLY A 180 -8.26 0.25 -9.92
C GLY A 180 -6.93 0.95 -10.22
N CYS A 181 -6.01 0.28 -10.91
CA CYS A 181 -4.72 0.85 -11.30
C CYS A 181 -4.89 2.07 -12.20
N THR A 182 -5.82 2.03 -13.17
CA THR A 182 -6.10 3.17 -14.05
C THR A 182 -6.61 4.37 -13.25
N PHE A 183 -7.56 4.13 -12.34
CA PHE A 183 -8.11 5.17 -11.47
C PHE A 183 -7.04 5.83 -10.60
N VAL A 184 -6.22 5.06 -9.86
CA VAL A 184 -5.17 5.63 -9.01
C VAL A 184 -4.08 6.32 -9.82
N THR A 185 -3.78 5.83 -11.02
CA THR A 185 -2.80 6.49 -11.92
C THR A 185 -3.27 7.87 -12.33
N LEU A 186 -4.54 7.99 -12.75
CA LEU A 186 -5.13 9.28 -13.10
C LEU A 186 -5.14 10.22 -11.90
N LEU A 187 -5.50 9.71 -10.73
CA LEU A 187 -5.50 10.47 -9.47
C LEU A 187 -4.09 10.99 -9.14
N TYR A 188 -3.05 10.14 -9.18
CA TYR A 188 -1.68 10.55 -8.88
C TYR A 188 -1.14 11.57 -9.89
N VAL A 189 -1.39 11.37 -11.19
CA VAL A 189 -0.91 12.31 -12.23
C VAL A 189 -1.61 13.65 -12.09
N SER A 190 -2.94 13.68 -11.95
CA SER A 190 -3.70 14.92 -11.82
C SER A 190 -3.39 15.67 -10.54
N PHE A 191 -3.39 14.99 -9.39
CA PHE A 191 -3.06 15.60 -8.10
C PHE A 191 -1.61 16.08 -8.04
N GLY A 192 -0.66 15.26 -8.49
CA GLY A 192 0.77 15.61 -8.51
C GLY A 192 1.05 16.80 -9.43
N ALA A 193 0.44 16.83 -10.61
CA ALA A 193 0.56 17.97 -11.53
C ALA A 193 -0.02 19.24 -10.91
N PHE A 194 -1.22 19.17 -10.33
CA PHE A 194 -1.87 20.32 -9.70
C PHE A 194 -1.04 20.89 -8.54
N VAL A 195 -0.62 20.04 -7.60
CA VAL A 195 0.18 20.48 -6.44
C VAL A 195 1.52 21.07 -6.89
N TYR A 196 2.17 20.49 -7.90
CA TYR A 196 3.42 21.03 -8.43
C TYR A 196 3.22 22.40 -9.10
N THR A 197 2.10 22.64 -9.78
CA THR A 197 1.79 23.97 -10.34
C THR A 197 1.53 25.04 -9.28
N CYS A 198 1.17 24.65 -8.06
CA CYS A 198 0.94 25.57 -6.95
C CYS A 198 2.23 25.86 -6.15
N TYR A 199 2.97 24.82 -5.77
CA TYR A 199 4.14 24.95 -4.91
C TYR A 199 5.48 25.08 -5.66
N GLY A 200 5.51 24.67 -6.93
CA GLY A 200 6.73 24.58 -7.73
C GLY A 200 7.81 23.78 -7.00
N ASP A 201 8.99 24.37 -6.90
CA ASP A 201 10.18 23.74 -6.33
C ASP A 201 10.18 23.67 -4.80
N ALA A 202 9.29 24.41 -4.15
CA ALA A 202 9.17 24.42 -2.70
C ALA A 202 8.34 23.23 -2.17
N VAL A 203 7.86 22.34 -3.05
CA VAL A 203 7.05 21.19 -2.64
C VAL A 203 7.86 20.24 -1.74
N PRO A 204 7.45 20.01 -0.47
CA PRO A 204 8.13 19.06 0.38
C PRO A 204 7.79 17.62 -0.04
N SER A 205 8.64 16.66 0.32
CA SER A 205 8.40 15.24 0.05
C SER A 205 7.10 14.70 0.68
N ILE A 206 6.67 15.30 1.81
CA ILE A 206 5.38 15.05 2.42
C ILE A 206 4.53 16.31 2.31
N ILE A 207 3.53 16.30 1.43
CA ILE A 207 2.74 17.49 1.10
C ILE A 207 1.99 18.07 2.30
N THR A 208 1.61 17.25 3.27
CA THR A 208 0.91 17.73 4.47
C THR A 208 1.77 18.69 5.30
N LEU A 209 3.10 18.61 5.20
CA LEU A 209 4.00 19.55 5.87
C LEU A 209 3.97 20.95 5.26
N ALA A 210 3.53 21.10 4.01
CA ALA A 210 3.35 22.41 3.37
C ALA A 210 2.09 23.15 3.86
N LEU A 211 1.14 22.44 4.49
CA LEU A 211 -0.12 23.02 4.90
C LEU A 211 0.06 24.04 6.04
N PRO A 212 -0.69 25.16 6.01
CA PRO A 212 -0.61 26.18 7.05
C PRO A 212 -1.07 25.65 8.41
N VAL A 213 -0.49 26.20 9.49
CA VAL A 213 -0.89 25.82 10.85
C VAL A 213 -2.30 26.35 11.15
N GLY A 214 -3.21 25.45 11.52
CA GLY A 214 -4.57 25.81 11.88
C GLY A 214 -5.38 24.61 12.35
N THR A 215 -6.50 24.85 13.03
CA THR A 215 -7.33 23.79 13.62
C THR A 215 -7.84 22.80 12.57
N LYS A 216 -8.23 23.29 11.38
CA LYS A 216 -8.68 22.44 10.26
C LYS A 216 -7.56 21.56 9.73
N THR A 217 -6.38 22.16 9.46
CA THR A 217 -5.18 21.42 9.06
C THR A 217 -4.82 20.33 10.07
N THR A 218 -4.87 20.64 11.36
CA THR A 218 -4.60 19.67 12.43
C THR A 218 -5.57 18.50 12.39
N LEU A 219 -6.87 18.77 12.25
CA LEU A 219 -7.88 17.73 12.15
C LEU A 219 -7.64 16.82 10.94
N VAL A 220 -7.31 17.41 9.79
CA VAL A 220 -7.01 16.66 8.56
C VAL A 220 -5.75 15.82 8.71
N LYS A 221 -4.66 16.38 9.26
CA LYS A 221 -3.41 15.64 9.52
C LYS A 221 -3.64 14.46 10.46
N ILE A 222 -4.37 14.67 11.57
CA ILE A 222 -4.73 13.59 12.50
C ILE A 222 -5.58 12.54 11.80
N GLY A 223 -6.56 12.95 10.98
CA GLY A 223 -7.39 12.05 10.19
C GLY A 223 -6.59 11.21 9.20
N LEU A 224 -5.59 11.79 8.53
CA LEU A 224 -4.68 11.08 7.63
C LEU A 224 -3.74 10.14 8.40
N CYS A 225 -3.23 10.54 9.57
CA CYS A 225 -2.47 9.62 10.42
C CYS A 225 -3.33 8.43 10.85
N PHE A 226 -4.58 8.70 11.26
CA PHE A 226 -5.53 7.67 11.67
C PHE A 226 -5.90 6.72 10.52
N SER A 227 -6.05 7.23 9.29
CA SER A 227 -6.32 6.37 8.13
C SER A 227 -5.17 5.39 7.87
N LEU A 228 -3.91 5.83 8.03
CA LEU A 228 -2.73 4.95 7.93
C LEU A 228 -2.70 3.89 9.04
N VAL A 229 -3.09 4.25 10.27
CA VAL A 229 -3.23 3.28 11.37
C VAL A 229 -4.23 2.19 10.98
N LEU A 230 -5.39 2.58 10.46
CA LEU A 230 -6.45 1.65 10.06
C LEU A 230 -6.05 0.73 8.90
N THR A 231 -5.24 1.21 7.96
CA THR A 231 -4.79 0.40 6.81
C THR A 231 -3.51 -0.40 7.09
N TYR A 232 -2.82 -0.13 8.19
CA TYR A 232 -1.58 -0.83 8.55
C TYR A 232 -1.70 -2.36 8.65
N PRO A 233 -2.76 -2.95 9.26
CA PRO A 233 -2.94 -4.40 9.28
C PRO A 233 -3.11 -5.02 7.90
N LEU A 234 -3.79 -4.31 6.99
CA LEU A 234 -3.98 -4.75 5.60
C LEU A 234 -2.63 -4.82 4.87
N MET A 235 -1.77 -3.84 5.09
CA MET A 235 -0.42 -3.81 4.51
C MET A 235 0.43 -4.98 5.03
N MET A 236 0.38 -5.30 6.32
CA MET A 236 1.14 -6.42 6.88
C MET A 236 0.56 -7.81 6.56
N PHE A 237 -0.60 -7.89 5.89
CA PHE A 237 -1.27 -9.17 5.61
C PHE A 237 -0.39 -10.19 4.86
N PRO A 238 0.35 -9.84 3.77
CA PRO A 238 1.20 -10.80 3.07
C PRO A 238 2.32 -11.33 3.96
N VAL A 239 2.83 -10.50 4.87
CA VAL A 239 3.89 -10.90 5.82
C VAL A 239 3.32 -11.92 6.80
N PHE A 240 2.11 -11.69 7.33
CA PHE A 240 1.48 -12.67 8.20
C PHE A 240 1.14 -13.97 7.50
N GLU A 241 0.65 -13.93 6.26
CA GLU A 241 0.39 -15.13 5.46
C GLU A 241 1.67 -15.95 5.22
N ILE A 242 2.79 -15.27 4.92
CA ILE A 242 4.10 -15.93 4.78
C ILE A 242 4.56 -16.51 6.12
N LEU A 243 4.47 -15.75 7.21
CA LEU A 243 4.91 -16.20 8.54
C LEU A 243 4.08 -17.37 9.04
N GLU A 244 2.75 -17.32 8.91
CA GLU A 244 1.84 -18.41 9.22
C GLU A 244 2.08 -19.61 8.30
N GLY A 245 2.40 -19.40 7.03
CA GLY A 245 2.81 -20.47 6.11
C GLY A 245 4.07 -21.21 6.58
N HIS A 246 5.02 -20.53 7.22
CA HIS A 246 6.22 -21.16 7.78
C HIS A 246 5.98 -21.78 9.16
N TRP A 247 5.38 -21.01 10.07
CA TRP A 247 5.16 -21.40 11.46
C TRP A 247 4.02 -22.41 11.58
N GLY A 248 2.96 -22.25 10.79
CA GLY A 248 1.87 -23.23 10.66
C GLY A 248 2.36 -24.56 10.09
N ARG A 249 3.25 -24.56 9.08
CA ARG A 249 3.91 -25.81 8.61
C ARG A 249 4.85 -26.42 9.67
N ALA A 250 5.44 -25.61 10.54
CA ALA A 250 6.33 -26.07 11.61
C ALA A 250 5.58 -26.56 12.88
N LEU A 251 4.44 -25.95 13.21
CA LEU A 251 3.61 -26.26 14.39
C LEU A 251 2.53 -27.31 14.08
N PHE A 252 2.00 -27.29 12.86
CA PHE A 252 0.95 -28.18 12.39
C PHE A 252 1.41 -28.83 11.07
N GLN A 253 2.10 -29.96 11.17
CA GLN A 253 2.15 -30.94 10.08
C GLN A 253 0.74 -31.51 9.88
N GLN A 254 -0.20 -30.74 9.32
CA GLN A 254 -1.42 -31.35 8.81
C GLN A 254 -1.09 -32.01 7.47
N PRO A 255 -1.38 -33.31 7.27
CA PRO A 255 -1.36 -33.89 5.94
C PRO A 255 -2.35 -33.11 5.06
N PRO A 256 -2.16 -33.12 3.72
CA PRO A 256 -2.99 -32.32 2.83
C PRO A 256 -4.46 -32.67 3.06
N GLN A 257 -5.25 -31.66 3.46
CA GLN A 257 -6.70 -31.74 3.40
C GLN A 257 -7.06 -31.92 1.92
N GLN A 258 -7.32 -33.17 1.55
CA GLN A 258 -8.13 -33.51 0.39
C GLN A 258 -9.43 -32.74 0.58
N LEU A 259 -9.60 -31.66 -0.19
CA LEU A 259 -10.92 -31.11 -0.44
C LEU A 259 -11.70 -32.26 -1.09
N ILE A 260 -12.73 -32.66 -0.38
CA ILE A 260 -13.77 -33.60 -0.77
C ILE A 260 -14.30 -33.12 -2.12
N ASP A 261 -13.81 -33.72 -3.20
CA ASP A 261 -14.60 -33.94 -4.40
C ASP A 261 -15.31 -35.27 -4.14
N GLU A 262 -16.59 -35.21 -3.82
CA GLU A 262 -17.66 -36.15 -4.19
C GLU A 262 -18.91 -35.83 -3.33
N ASP A 263 -20.01 -35.59 -4.04
CA ASP A 263 -21.41 -35.64 -3.59
C ASP A 263 -21.99 -34.46 -2.79
N GLU A 264 -22.45 -33.45 -3.52
CA GLU A 264 -23.78 -32.83 -3.33
C GLU A 264 -24.23 -32.18 -4.67
N GLU A 265 -24.31 -33.01 -5.71
CA GLU A 265 -25.46 -32.96 -6.62
C GLU A 265 -26.65 -33.60 -5.86
N GLU A 266 -27.85 -33.06 -6.06
CA GLU A 266 -29.16 -33.48 -5.48
C GLU A 266 -29.61 -32.83 -4.15
N GLU A 267 -30.16 -31.60 -4.22
CA GLU A 267 -31.58 -31.30 -3.94
C GLU A 267 -31.95 -29.82 -4.25
#